data_AF-A0A352SFG0-F1
#
_entry.id   AF-A0A352SFG0-F1
#
_cell.length_a   1.000
_cell.length_b   1.000
_cell.length_c   1.000
_cell.angle_alpha   90.00
_cell.angle_beta   90.00
_cell.angle_gamma   90.00
#
_symmetry.space_group_name_H-M   'P 1'
#
loop_
_entity.id
_entity.type
_entity.pdbx_description
1 polymer ?
#
loop_
_entity_poly.entity_id
_entity_poly.type
_entity_poly.pdbx_seq_one_letter_code
_entity_poly.pdbx_strand_id
1 'polypeptide(L)'
;MERKIRKILVELGMKQYLPGFQYIIEVEMLMFENRNRRLSEIYRIIGEEHSTKEKSVYQAIKWVVGNINTTTELYKKINETDKPVSIYMFVNSLYLYLWEDRKNED
;
A
#
# COMPACT_ATOMS: atom_id res chain seq x y z
N MET A 1 -10.39 -8.75 2.28
CA MET A 1 -9.47 -7.74 1.72
C MET A 1 -8.19 -7.61 2.54
N GLU A 2 -8.24 -7.17 3.81
CA GLU A 2 -7.05 -6.95 4.65
C GLU A 2 -6.05 -8.13 4.69
N ARG A 3 -6.52 -9.34 4.96
CA ARG A 3 -5.69 -10.56 4.98
C ARG A 3 -4.92 -10.78 3.67
N LYS A 4 -5.51 -10.39 2.53
CA LYS A 4 -4.91 -10.53 1.22
C LYS A 4 -3.83 -9.48 0.98
N ILE A 5 -4.11 -8.22 1.32
CA ILE A 5 -3.12 -7.14 1.30
C ILE A 5 -1.91 -7.53 2.17
N ARG A 6 -2.15 -7.99 3.41
CA ARG A 6 -1.10 -8.44 4.32
C ARG A 6 -0.19 -9.52 3.72
N LYS A 7 -0.77 -10.53 3.05
CA LYS A 7 0.00 -11.57 2.36
C LYS A 7 0.87 -10.99 1.24
N ILE A 8 0.31 -10.12 0.41
CA ILE A 8 1.03 -9.44 -0.68
C ILE A 8 2.22 -8.65 -0.14
N LEU A 9 2.01 -7.80 0.88
CA LEU A 9 3.09 -6.99 1.45
C LEU A 9 4.23 -7.86 2.05
N VAL A 10 3.89 -8.99 2.67
CA VAL A 10 4.89 -9.96 3.18
C VAL A 10 5.66 -10.60 2.03
N GLU A 11 4.99 -11.03 0.97
CA GLU A 11 5.62 -11.62 -0.21
C GLU A 11 6.54 -10.62 -0.93
N LEU A 12 6.19 -9.34 -0.91
CA LEU A 12 7.01 -8.23 -1.39
C LEU A 12 8.18 -7.88 -0.45
N GLY A 13 8.37 -8.63 0.64
CA GLY A 13 9.49 -8.49 1.56
C GLY A 13 9.32 -7.39 2.62
N MET A 14 8.13 -6.81 2.77
CA MET A 14 7.90 -5.76 3.76
C MET A 14 7.83 -6.34 5.18
N LYS A 15 8.50 -5.66 6.11
CA LYS A 15 8.58 -6.10 7.51
C LYS A 15 7.33 -5.68 8.28
N GLN A 16 6.58 -6.68 8.76
CA GLN A 16 5.29 -6.50 9.43
C GLN A 16 5.33 -5.63 10.70
N TYR A 17 6.47 -5.58 11.38
CA TYR A 17 6.62 -4.79 12.61
C TYR A 17 6.80 -3.28 12.36
N LEU A 18 6.98 -2.86 11.10
CA LEU A 18 7.15 -1.44 10.76
C LEU A 18 5.78 -0.76 10.60
N PRO A 19 5.57 0.45 11.15
CA PRO A 19 4.28 1.15 11.04
C PRO A 19 3.80 1.34 9.60
N GLY A 20 4.73 1.60 8.67
CA GLY A 20 4.41 1.76 7.25
C GLY A 20 3.74 0.54 6.63
N PHE A 21 3.99 -0.66 7.16
CA PHE A 21 3.31 -1.88 6.73
C PHE A 21 1.81 -1.81 7.00
N GLN A 22 1.45 -1.43 8.23
CA GLN A 22 0.05 -1.29 8.65
C GLN A 22 -0.62 -0.11 7.92
N TYR A 23 0.09 1.00 7.75
CA TYR A 23 -0.45 2.16 7.03
C TYR A 23 -0.76 1.89 5.56
N ILE A 24 0.03 1.07 4.85
CA ILE A 24 -0.33 0.68 3.47
C ILE A 24 -1.65 -0.10 3.46
N ILE A 25 -1.85 -1.02 4.41
CA ILE A 25 -3.11 -1.76 4.51
C ILE A 25 -4.30 -0.81 4.68
N GLU A 26 -4.20 0.16 5.59
CA GLU A 26 -5.24 1.15 5.83
C GLU A 26 -5.46 2.07 4.63
N VAL A 27 -4.40 2.48 3.93
CA VAL A 27 -4.51 3.25 2.69
C VAL A 27 -5.36 2.49 1.66
N GLU A 28 -5.04 1.23 1.40
CA GLU A 28 -5.79 0.40 0.45
C GLU A 28 -7.25 0.26 0.87
N MET A 29 -7.51 -0.05 2.16
CA MET A 29 -8.87 -0.18 2.69
C MET A 29 -9.69 1.11 2.51
N LEU A 30 -9.11 2.28 2.81
CA LEU A 30 -9.79 3.57 2.65
C LEU A 30 -10.00 3.93 1.18
N MET A 31 -9.12 3.51 0.26
CA MET A 31 -9.32 3.64 -1.18
C MET A 31 -10.43 2.71 -1.70
N PHE A 32 -10.58 1.52 -1.14
CA PHE A 32 -11.71 0.63 -1.44
C PHE A 32 -13.05 1.17 -0.94
N GLU A 33 -13.08 1.83 0.21
CA GLU A 33 -14.28 2.49 0.74
C GLU A 33 -14.70 3.69 -0.12
N ASN A 34 -13.74 4.53 -0.52
CA ASN A 34 -14.00 5.67 -1.38
C ASN A 34 -12.81 5.95 -2.31
N ARG A 35 -12.91 5.47 -3.55
CA ARG A 35 -11.87 5.62 -4.59
C ARG A 35 -11.53 7.08 -4.93
N ASN A 36 -12.44 8.02 -4.66
CA ASN A 36 -12.26 9.43 -4.99
C ASN A 36 -11.56 10.20 -3.85
N ARG A 37 -11.28 9.54 -2.72
CA ARG A 37 -10.58 10.17 -1.58
C ARG A 37 -9.14 10.50 -1.97
N ARG A 38 -8.69 11.71 -1.61
CA ARG A 38 -7.31 12.15 -1.88
C ARG A 38 -6.34 11.43 -0.94
N LEU A 39 -5.15 11.06 -1.43
CA LEU A 39 -4.13 10.42 -0.58
C LEU A 39 -3.70 11.26 0.62
N SER A 40 -3.64 12.60 0.47
CA SER A 40 -3.34 13.48 1.61
C SER A 40 -4.42 13.40 2.71
N GLU A 41 -5.68 13.24 2.32
CA GLU A 41 -6.79 13.05 3.25
C GLU A 41 -6.68 11.68 3.94
N ILE A 42 -6.35 10.63 3.19
CA ILE A 42 -6.10 9.28 3.73
C ILE A 42 -4.96 9.31 4.76
N TYR A 43 -3.83 9.90 4.43
CA TYR A 43 -2.69 10.00 5.34
C TYR A 43 -3.02 10.81 6.59
N ARG A 44 -3.90 11.82 6.48
CA ARG A 44 -4.39 12.57 7.63
C ARG A 44 -5.28 11.71 8.53
N ILE A 45 -6.23 10.95 7.96
CA ILE A 45 -7.11 10.03 8.71
C ILE A 45 -6.28 9.01 9.50
N ILE A 46 -5.34 8.34 8.82
CA ILE A 46 -4.42 7.38 9.46
C ILE A 46 -3.59 8.08 10.54
N GLY A 47 -3.15 9.32 10.26
CA GLY A 47 -2.41 10.13 11.23
C GLY A 47 -3.21 10.34 12.52
N GLU A 48 -4.46 10.76 12.39
CA GLU A 48 -5.39 10.97 13.51
C GLU A 48 -5.64 9.67 14.29
N GLU A 49 -5.90 8.55 13.59
CA GLU A 49 -6.16 7.23 14.18
C GLU A 49 -4.97 6.72 15.02
N HIS A 50 -3.75 6.93 14.52
CA HIS A 50 -2.52 6.48 15.19
C HIS A 50 -1.84 7.57 16.02
N SER A 51 -2.55 8.66 16.36
CA SER A 51 -2.04 9.78 17.18
C SER A 51 -0.70 10.33 16.67
N THR A 52 -0.57 10.44 15.35
CA THR A 52 0.61 10.92 14.64
C THR A 52 0.24 11.97 13.59
N LYS A 53 1.24 12.46 12.83
CA LYS A 53 1.04 13.49 11.80
C LYS A 53 0.98 12.85 10.42
N GLU A 54 0.22 13.45 9.51
CA GLU A 54 0.17 13.09 8.07
C GLU A 54 1.57 12.87 7.49
N LYS A 55 2.51 13.80 7.78
CA LYS A 55 3.91 13.70 7.34
C LYS A 55 4.60 12.44 7.87
N SER A 56 4.33 12.04 9.11
CA SER A 56 4.92 10.83 9.71
C SER A 56 4.38 9.56 9.06
N VAL A 57 3.07 9.52 8.76
CA VAL A 57 2.45 8.42 7.99
C VAL A 57 3.12 8.28 6.64
N TYR A 58 3.25 9.39 5.90
CA TYR A 58 3.92 9.41 4.60
C TYR A 58 5.37 8.91 4.69
N GLN A 59 6.16 9.36 5.68
CA GLN A 59 7.55 8.90 5.82
C GLN A 59 7.65 7.42 6.19
N ALA A 60 6.74 6.89 7.01
CA ALA A 60 6.71 5.49 7.36
C ALA A 60 6.39 4.62 6.12
N ILE A 61 5.41 5.02 5.30
CA ILE A 61 5.08 4.37 4.04
C ILE A 61 6.28 4.45 3.07
N LYS A 62 6.87 5.64 2.91
CA LYS A 62 8.06 5.86 2.08
C LYS A 62 9.18 4.88 2.44
N TRP A 63 9.42 4.70 3.73
CA TRP A 63 10.45 3.82 4.22
C TRP A 63 10.21 2.38 3.81
N VAL A 64 9.01 1.83 4.03
CA VAL A 64 8.73 0.43 3.69
C VAL A 64 8.68 0.19 2.18
N VAL A 65 8.13 1.12 1.39
CA VAL A 65 8.12 1.03 -0.07
C VAL A 65 9.55 1.11 -0.64
N GLY A 66 10.40 1.97 -0.07
CA GLY A 66 11.81 2.06 -0.47
C GLY A 66 12.65 0.81 -0.18
N ASN A 67 12.15 -0.11 0.64
CA ASN A 67 12.81 -1.37 1.01
C ASN A 67 12.08 -2.61 0.44
N ILE A 68 11.23 -2.42 -0.57
CA ILE A 68 10.48 -3.50 -1.21
C ILE A 68 11.41 -4.40 -2.06
N ASN A 69 11.10 -5.69 -2.13
CA ASN A 69 11.80 -6.60 -3.02
C ASN A 69 11.26 -6.50 -4.46
N THR A 70 11.92 -5.69 -5.28
CA THR A 70 11.53 -5.44 -6.68
C THR A 70 11.82 -6.61 -7.63
N THR A 71 12.52 -7.65 -7.17
CA THR A 71 12.87 -8.82 -8.01
C THR A 71 11.78 -9.87 -8.09
N THR A 72 10.76 -9.78 -7.23
CA THR A 72 9.67 -10.77 -7.18
C THR A 72 8.78 -10.67 -8.42
N GLU A 73 8.27 -11.82 -8.89
CA GLU A 73 7.27 -11.83 -9.97
C GLU A 73 5.98 -11.11 -9.54
N LEU A 74 5.64 -11.15 -8.25
CA LEU A 74 4.51 -10.40 -7.72
C LEU A 74 4.71 -8.88 -7.87
N TYR A 75 5.91 -8.37 -7.57
CA TYR A 75 6.21 -6.94 -7.76
C TYR A 75 6.02 -6.50 -9.21
N LYS A 76 6.52 -7.30 -10.16
CA LYS A 76 6.36 -7.05 -11.61
C LYS A 76 4.90 -7.10 -12.04
N LYS A 77 4.12 -8.05 -11.51
CA LYS A 77 2.67 -8.13 -11.78
C LYS A 77 1.92 -6.91 -11.27
N ILE A 78 2.29 -6.40 -10.10
CA ILE A 78 1.63 -5.22 -9.50
C ILE A 78 2.03 -3.94 -10.25
N ASN A 79 3.32 -3.73 -10.50
CA ASN A 79 3.84 -2.44 -10.98
C ASN A 79 4.15 -2.39 -12.48
N GLU A 80 4.01 -3.51 -13.19
CA GLU A 80 4.37 -3.68 -14.61
C GLU A 80 5.82 -3.29 -14.92
N THR A 81 6.70 -3.33 -13.92
CA THR A 81 8.12 -2.97 -14.04
C THR A 81 8.96 -3.69 -12.99
N ASP A 82 10.25 -3.84 -13.26
CA ASP A 82 11.29 -4.32 -12.35
C ASP A 82 11.99 -3.17 -11.59
N LYS A 83 11.72 -1.92 -11.97
CA LYS A 83 12.32 -0.74 -11.35
C LYS A 83 11.58 -0.32 -10.09
N PRO A 84 12.26 0.27 -9.09
CA PRO A 84 11.60 0.92 -7.97
C PRO A 84 10.63 2.00 -8.46
N VAL A 85 9.39 1.96 -7.98
CA VAL A 85 8.38 2.96 -8.30
C VAL A 85 8.22 3.98 -7.18
N SER A 86 7.62 5.13 -7.48
CA SER A 86 7.25 6.10 -6.44
C SER A 86 6.19 5.53 -5.51
N ILE A 87 6.06 6.08 -4.30
CA ILE A 87 5.01 5.68 -3.34
C ILE A 87 3.62 5.76 -3.97
N TYR A 88 3.35 6.86 -4.68
CA TYR A 88 2.08 7.09 -5.36
C TYR A 88 1.79 5.99 -6.39
N MET A 89 2.79 5.64 -7.19
CA MET A 89 2.67 4.56 -8.17
C MET A 89 2.43 3.23 -7.47
N PHE A 90 3.22 2.89 -6.46
CA PHE A 90 3.08 1.62 -5.74
C PHE A 90 1.68 1.44 -5.15
N VAL A 91 1.19 2.44 -4.42
CA VAL A 91 -0.15 2.39 -3.78
C VAL A 91 -1.24 2.26 -4.84
N ASN A 92 -1.20 3.06 -5.92
CA ASN A 92 -2.23 2.94 -6.96
C ASN A 92 -2.15 1.61 -7.72
N SER A 93 -0.94 1.13 -8.03
CA SER A 93 -0.73 -0.16 -8.68
C SER A 93 -1.23 -1.32 -7.81
N LEU A 94 -0.97 -1.26 -6.50
CA LEU A 94 -1.49 -2.24 -5.54
C LEU A 94 -3.03 -2.21 -5.50
N TYR A 95 -3.64 -1.03 -5.42
CA TYR A 95 -5.08 -0.86 -5.46
C TYR A 95 -5.70 -1.48 -6.73
N LEU A 96 -5.13 -1.18 -7.91
CA LEU A 96 -5.62 -1.70 -9.19
C LEU A 96 -5.50 -3.23 -9.25
N TYR A 97 -4.35 -3.77 -8.85
CA TYR A 97 -4.12 -5.22 -8.79
C TYR A 97 -5.15 -5.91 -7.86
N LEU A 98 -5.41 -5.33 -6.69
CA LEU A 98 -6.41 -5.86 -5.74
C LEU A 98 -7.84 -5.73 -6.28
N TRP A 99 -8.14 -4.67 -7.01
CA TRP A 99 -9.46 -4.42 -7.60
C TRP A 99 -9.77 -5.39 -8.74
N GLU A 100 -8.81 -5.65 -9.62
CA GLU A 100 -8.95 -6.65 -10.69
C GLU A 100 -9.14 -8.05 -10.14
N ASP A 101 -8.35 -8.44 -9.14
CA ASP A 101 -8.49 -9.75 -8.54
C ASP A 101 -9.86 -9.94 -7.86
N ARG A 102 -10.35 -8.90 -7.17
CA ARG A 102 -11.71 -8.91 -6.59
C ARG A 102 -12.81 -9.13 -7.65
N LYS A 103 -12.67 -8.52 -8.84
CA LYS A 103 -13.64 -8.72 -9.92
C LYS A 103 -13.66 -10.14 -10.48
N ASN A 104 -12.56 -10.88 -10.35
CA ASN A 104 -12.44 -12.25 -10.82
C ASN A 104 -12.90 -13.29 -9.77
N GLU A 105 -13.25 -12.84 -8.56
CA GLU A 105 -13.84 -13.68 -7.49
C GLU A 105 -15.39 -13.73 -7.55
N ASP A 106 -16.02 -12.86 -8.35
CA ASP A 106 -17.48 -12.80 -8.61
C ASP A 106 -17.83 -13.43 -9.98
#